data_AF-A0AAV4D056-F1
#
_entry.id   AF-A0AAV4D056-F1
#
_cell.length_a   1.000
_cell.length_b   1.000
_cell.length_c   1.000
_cell.angle_alpha   90.00
_cell.angle_beta   90.00
_cell.angle_gamma   90.00
#
_symmetry.space_group_name_H-M   'P 1'
#
loop_
_entity.id
_entity.type
_entity.pdbx_description
1 polymer ?
#
loop_
_entity_poly.entity_id
_entity_poly.type
_entity_poly.pdbx_seq_one_letter_code
_entity_poly.pdbx_strand_id
1 'polypeptide(L)'
;MRQRIILKTMVDDVLSELEVLGSIMASLNRSKQERHGSSKKSVSFSAKLSYNRELQPFDTIEFDSVLTNIGEAYNPDTGRFTVPLDGTYLFHSTILSGYNTKIEPFHSHPAGRSLSPVVFLAKKRACRKIAQPGK
;
A
#
# COMPACT_ATOMS: atom_id res chain seq x y z
N MET A 1 -50.29 -23.19 -38.70
CA MET A 1 -49.51 -23.98 -37.72
C MET A 1 -48.02 -23.62 -37.65
N ARG A 2 -47.33 -23.36 -38.77
CA ARG A 2 -45.86 -23.13 -38.80
C ARG A 2 -45.39 -21.81 -38.17
N GLN A 3 -46.13 -20.72 -38.30
CA GLN A 3 -45.75 -19.41 -37.73
C GLN A 3 -45.67 -19.41 -36.19
N ARG A 4 -46.52 -20.18 -35.50
CA ARG A 4 -46.52 -20.28 -34.03
C ARG A 4 -45.27 -20.98 -33.47
N ILE A 5 -44.73 -21.93 -34.22
CA ILE A 5 -43.52 -22.67 -33.81
C ILE A 5 -42.31 -21.77 -33.94
N ILE A 6 -42.18 -21.04 -35.05
CA ILE A 6 -41.08 -20.09 -35.29
C ILE A 6 -41.07 -18.99 -34.23
N LEU A 7 -42.24 -18.44 -33.89
CA LEU A 7 -42.34 -17.42 -32.86
C LEU A 7 -41.92 -17.95 -31.48
N LYS A 8 -42.33 -19.19 -31.14
CA LYS A 8 -41.96 -19.81 -29.87
C LYS A 8 -40.45 -20.06 -29.80
N THR A 9 -39.83 -20.56 -30.87
CA THR A 9 -38.37 -20.77 -30.90
C THR A 9 -37.58 -19.47 -30.82
N MET A 10 -38.06 -18.38 -31.45
CA MET A 10 -37.39 -17.07 -31.34
C MET A 10 -37.51 -16.49 -29.92
N VAL A 11 -38.65 -16.71 -29.24
CA VAL A 11 -38.84 -16.31 -27.85
C VAL A 11 -37.95 -17.14 -26.92
N ASP A 12 -37.85 -18.45 -27.13
CA ASP A 12 -37.00 -19.33 -26.31
C ASP A 12 -35.50 -19.01 -26.51
N ASP A 13 -35.09 -18.64 -27.73
CA ASP A 13 -33.72 -18.20 -28.05
C ASP A 13 -33.36 -16.90 -27.32
N VAL A 14 -34.21 -15.87 -27.43
CA VAL A 14 -34.05 -14.58 -26.72
C VAL A 14 -34.09 -14.77 -25.20
N LEU A 15 -34.92 -15.71 -24.71
CA LEU A 15 -35.00 -16.02 -23.28
C LEU A 15 -33.68 -16.63 -22.78
N SER A 16 -33.08 -17.53 -23.55
CA SER A 16 -31.79 -18.14 -23.20
C SER A 16 -30.64 -17.13 -23.14
N GLU A 17 -30.64 -16.13 -24.03
CA GLU A 17 -29.66 -15.03 -24.00
C GLU A 17 -29.79 -14.18 -22.73
N LEU A 18 -31.03 -13.94 -22.27
CA LEU A 18 -31.29 -13.16 -21.07
C LEU A 18 -30.85 -13.88 -19.79
N GLU A 19 -30.97 -15.22 -19.75
CA GLU A 19 -30.47 -16.04 -18.64
C GLU A 19 -28.93 -16.02 -18.53
N VAL A 20 -28.24 -16.04 -19.68
CA VAL A 20 -26.79 -15.91 -19.75
C VAL A 20 -26.35 -14.53 -19.24
N LEU A 21 -27.02 -13.46 -19.64
CA LEU A 21 -26.75 -12.10 -19.15
C LEU A 21 -26.98 -11.97 -17.64
N GLY A 22 -28.03 -12.59 -17.10
CA GLY A 22 -28.27 -12.65 -15.66
C GLY A 22 -27.12 -13.34 -14.90
N SER A 23 -26.58 -14.42 -15.47
CA SER A 23 -25.43 -15.15 -14.92
C SER A 23 -24.13 -14.36 -14.99
N ILE A 24 -23.92 -13.57 -16.06
CA ILE A 24 -22.80 -12.65 -16.21
C ILE A 24 -22.88 -11.54 -15.15
N MET A 25 -24.05 -10.91 -14.98
CA MET A 25 -24.25 -9.86 -13.97
C MET A 25 -24.04 -10.38 -12.55
N ALA A 26 -24.51 -11.59 -12.24
CA ALA A 26 -24.26 -12.24 -10.95
C ALA A 26 -22.77 -12.50 -10.70
N SER A 27 -22.01 -12.85 -11.75
CA SER A 27 -20.57 -13.12 -11.66
C SER A 27 -19.74 -11.84 -11.57
N LEU A 28 -20.13 -10.77 -12.26
CA LEU A 28 -19.56 -9.43 -12.12
C LEU A 28 -19.83 -8.82 -10.74
N ASN A 29 -21.00 -9.08 -10.15
CA ASN A 29 -21.28 -8.66 -8.78
C ASN A 29 -20.44 -9.46 -7.77
N ARG A 30 -20.24 -10.77 -7.98
CA ARG A 30 -19.34 -11.59 -7.11
C ARG A 30 -17.90 -11.10 -7.11
N SER A 31 -17.34 -10.72 -8.27
CA SER A 31 -15.98 -10.15 -8.34
C SER A 31 -15.85 -8.77 -7.65
N LYS A 32 -16.95 -8.03 -7.52
CA LYS A 32 -17.02 -6.81 -6.70
C LYS A 32 -17.22 -7.11 -5.21
N GLN A 33 -17.91 -8.20 -4.87
CA GLN A 33 -18.28 -8.58 -3.50
C GLN A 33 -17.18 -9.35 -2.73
N GLU A 34 -16.29 -10.07 -3.41
CA GLU A 34 -15.16 -10.79 -2.78
C GLU A 34 -14.05 -9.86 -2.23
N ARG A 35 -14.22 -8.54 -2.35
CA ARG A 35 -13.43 -7.56 -1.59
C ARG A 35 -13.98 -7.30 -0.16
N HIS A 36 -14.87 -8.14 0.35
CA HIS A 36 -15.33 -8.13 1.74
C HIS A 36 -15.16 -9.52 2.36
N GLY A 37 -14.12 -9.70 3.17
CA GLY A 37 -13.86 -10.96 3.88
C GLY A 37 -12.52 -11.05 4.62
N SER A 38 -11.60 -10.13 4.34
CA SER A 38 -10.47 -9.76 5.21
C SER A 38 -9.93 -8.46 4.66
N SER A 39 -10.19 -7.34 5.32
CA SER A 39 -9.52 -6.08 4.98
C SER A 39 -8.02 -6.30 5.21
N LYS A 40 -7.29 -6.76 4.19
CA LYS A 40 -5.84 -6.77 4.20
C LYS A 40 -5.44 -5.33 4.53
N LYS A 41 -4.91 -5.12 5.74
CA LYS A 41 -4.44 -3.80 6.17
C LYS A 41 -3.31 -3.41 5.22
N SER A 42 -3.66 -2.61 4.21
CA SER A 42 -2.72 -2.09 3.23
C SER A 42 -2.06 -0.85 3.82
N VAL A 43 -0.77 -0.68 3.58
CA VAL A 43 0.00 0.46 4.06
C VAL A 43 0.85 0.96 2.91
N SER A 44 0.67 2.23 2.55
CA SER A 44 1.50 2.89 1.54
C SER A 44 1.47 4.39 1.74
N PHE A 45 2.58 5.06 1.43
CA PHE A 45 2.64 6.50 1.45
C PHE A 45 3.45 7.03 0.27
N SER A 46 3.16 8.26 -0.11
CA SER A 46 3.94 9.06 -1.05
C SER A 46 3.82 10.51 -0.63
N ALA A 47 4.94 11.22 -0.59
CA ALA A 47 5.00 12.61 -0.18
C ALA A 47 6.11 13.33 -0.94
N LYS A 48 6.01 14.65 -1.03
CA LYS A 48 7.01 15.53 -1.62
C LYS A 48 7.31 16.70 -0.69
N LEU A 49 8.41 17.39 -0.96
CA LEU A 49 8.72 18.64 -0.29
C LEU A 49 7.98 19.78 -1.00
N SER A 50 7.35 20.68 -0.26
CA SER A 50 6.59 21.80 -0.86
C SER A 50 7.47 23.01 -1.20
N TYR A 51 8.63 23.16 -0.57
CA TYR A 51 9.59 24.24 -0.81
C TYR A 51 11.04 23.77 -0.60
N ASN A 52 12.01 24.47 -1.20
CA ASN A 52 13.43 24.19 -0.99
C ASN A 52 13.84 24.59 0.44
N ARG A 53 14.58 23.72 1.12
CA ARG A 53 15.04 23.95 2.50
C ARG A 53 16.53 23.66 2.63
N GLU A 54 17.21 24.46 3.42
CA GLU A 54 18.56 24.18 3.87
C GLU A 54 18.52 23.16 5.02
N LEU A 55 19.31 22.11 4.91
CA LEU A 55 19.40 21.05 5.92
C LEU A 55 20.75 21.15 6.64
N GLN A 56 20.71 21.00 7.95
CA GLN A 56 21.91 20.83 8.77
C GLN A 56 22.32 19.35 8.80
N PRO A 57 23.59 19.03 9.15
CA PRO A 57 23.99 17.66 9.38
C PRO A 57 23.07 16.99 10.41
N PHE A 58 22.63 15.77 10.10
CA PHE A 58 21.71 14.95 10.92
C PHE A 58 20.24 15.42 10.94
N ASP A 59 19.85 16.41 10.15
CA ASP A 59 18.45 16.78 9.99
C ASP A 59 17.66 15.66 9.30
N THR A 60 16.40 15.52 9.71
CA THR A 60 15.43 14.67 9.01
C THR A 60 14.70 15.49 7.95
N ILE A 61 14.55 14.92 6.76
CA ILE A 61 13.76 15.56 5.70
C ILE A 61 12.28 15.30 5.94
N GLU A 62 11.56 16.35 6.30
CA GLU A 62 10.11 16.38 6.46
C GLU A 62 9.44 16.59 5.09
N PHE A 63 9.05 15.51 4.40
CA PHE A 63 8.24 15.63 3.17
C PHE A 63 6.80 15.99 3.54
N ASP A 64 6.57 17.28 3.69
CA ASP A 64 5.36 17.89 4.25
C ASP A 64 4.12 17.74 3.35
N SER A 65 4.30 17.70 2.03
CA SER A 65 3.20 17.58 1.07
C SER A 65 2.87 16.11 0.78
N VAL A 66 1.94 15.54 1.55
CA VAL A 66 1.45 14.16 1.40
C VAL A 66 0.56 14.01 0.16
N LEU A 67 0.90 13.06 -0.71
CA LEU A 67 0.08 12.65 -1.87
C LEU A 67 -0.83 11.45 -1.52
N THR A 68 -0.29 10.48 -0.77
CA THR A 68 -0.99 9.28 -0.31
C THR A 68 -0.46 8.89 1.08
N ASN A 69 -1.33 8.41 1.97
CA ASN A 69 -0.95 7.88 3.30
C ASN A 69 -1.93 6.81 3.79
N ILE A 70 -2.06 5.71 3.03
CA ILE A 70 -2.95 4.60 3.38
C ILE A 70 -2.41 3.92 4.63
N GLY A 71 -3.26 3.80 5.65
CA GLY A 71 -2.90 3.22 6.95
C GLY A 71 -2.20 4.20 7.89
N GLU A 72 -2.09 5.49 7.52
CA GLU A 72 -1.66 6.60 8.39
C GLU A 72 -0.31 6.37 9.09
N ALA A 73 0.59 5.64 8.44
CA ALA A 73 1.87 5.25 8.99
C ALA A 73 2.97 6.32 8.79
N TYR A 74 2.74 7.31 7.93
CA TYR A 74 3.65 8.44 7.72
C TYR A 74 3.17 9.70 8.45
N ASN A 75 4.06 10.36 9.18
CA ASN A 75 3.81 11.65 9.83
C ASN A 75 4.58 12.76 9.07
N PRO A 76 3.89 13.70 8.39
CA PRO A 76 4.52 14.75 7.61
C PRO A 76 5.25 15.80 8.46
N ASP A 77 4.78 16.07 9.67
CA ASP A 77 5.37 17.06 10.58
C ASP A 77 6.74 16.62 11.13
N THR A 78 7.03 15.32 11.07
CA THR A 78 8.29 14.74 11.57
C THR A 78 9.12 14.07 10.47
N GLY A 79 8.54 13.87 9.28
CA GLY A 79 9.16 13.10 8.20
C GLY A 79 9.28 11.60 8.46
N ARG A 80 8.63 11.07 9.51
CA ARG A 80 8.86 9.68 9.98
C ARG A 80 7.76 8.73 9.52
N PHE A 81 8.18 7.60 8.97
CA PHE A 81 7.33 6.43 8.77
C PHE A 81 7.45 5.47 9.97
N THR A 82 6.33 5.14 10.60
CA THR A 82 6.26 4.17 11.70
C THR A 82 5.65 2.87 11.19
N VAL A 83 6.44 1.79 11.21
CA VAL A 83 6.02 0.46 10.76
C VAL A 83 4.81 -0.02 11.57
N PRO A 84 3.60 -0.11 10.98
CA PRO A 84 2.40 -0.46 11.73
C PRO A 84 2.18 -1.99 11.81
N LEU A 85 2.83 -2.76 10.93
CA LEU A 85 2.66 -4.20 10.80
C LEU A 85 4.00 -4.85 10.47
N ASP A 86 4.19 -6.10 10.89
CA ASP A 86 5.36 -6.87 10.48
C ASP A 86 5.26 -7.21 9.00
N GLY A 87 6.32 -6.94 8.26
CA GLY A 87 6.34 -7.16 6.82
C GLY A 87 7.56 -6.55 6.18
N THR A 88 7.57 -6.64 4.86
CA THR A 88 8.57 -6.02 4.01
C THR A 88 8.03 -4.70 3.49
N TYR A 89 8.85 -3.65 3.57
CA TYR A 89 8.53 -2.33 3.07
C TYR A 89 9.54 -1.91 1.99
N LEU A 90 9.06 -1.21 0.97
CA LEU A 90 9.90 -0.58 -0.06
C LEU A 90 9.85 0.93 0.13
N PHE A 91 11.02 1.54 0.24
CA PHE A 91 11.18 2.99 0.27
C PHE A 91 11.95 3.44 -0.96
N HIS A 92 11.48 4.50 -1.59
CA HIS A 92 12.12 5.13 -2.72
C HIS A 92 12.02 6.65 -2.57
N SER A 93 13.09 7.35 -2.90
CA SER A 93 13.15 8.82 -2.82
C SER A 93 14.05 9.35 -3.92
N THR A 94 13.62 10.45 -4.54
CA THR A 94 14.45 11.24 -5.45
C THR A 94 14.73 12.56 -4.76
N ILE A 95 16.00 12.87 -4.52
CA ILE A 95 16.41 14.10 -3.85
C ILE A 95 17.30 14.90 -4.80
N LEU A 96 16.93 16.15 -5.05
CA LEU A 96 17.74 17.11 -5.78
C LEU A 96 18.55 17.93 -4.78
N SER A 97 19.86 18.03 -4.99
CA SER A 97 20.75 18.76 -4.09
C SER A 97 21.69 19.68 -4.85
N GLY A 98 22.10 20.77 -4.20
CA GLY A 98 23.12 21.70 -4.71
C GLY A 98 24.54 21.13 -4.65
N TYR A 99 25.49 21.85 -5.26
CA TYR A 99 26.91 21.47 -5.32
C TYR A 99 27.50 21.20 -3.92
N ASN A 100 28.34 20.16 -3.79
CA ASN A 100 29.02 19.72 -2.56
C ASN A 100 28.12 19.24 -1.40
N THR A 101 26.86 18.86 -1.66
CA THR A 101 26.03 18.24 -0.62
C THR A 101 26.20 16.72 -0.60
N LYS A 102 26.48 16.16 0.57
CA LYS A 102 26.50 14.71 0.79
C LYS A 102 25.22 14.31 1.54
N ILE A 103 24.36 13.53 0.89
CA ILE A 103 23.15 12.98 1.52
C ILE A 103 23.42 11.52 1.85
N GLU A 104 23.49 11.22 3.14
CA GLU A 104 23.62 9.86 3.66
C GLU A 104 22.29 9.47 4.32
N PRO A 105 21.61 8.41 3.86
CA PRO A 105 20.45 7.89 4.55
C PRO A 105 20.84 7.45 5.96
N PHE A 106 20.32 8.15 6.98
CA PHE A 106 20.53 7.78 8.36
C PHE A 106 19.30 7.03 8.89
N HIS A 107 19.51 5.85 9.46
CA HIS A 107 18.45 5.03 10.05
C HIS A 107 18.82 4.68 11.49
N SER A 108 18.05 5.21 12.46
CA SER A 108 18.15 4.78 13.85
C SER A 108 17.31 3.52 14.06
N HIS A 109 17.95 2.35 14.05
CA HIS A 109 17.34 1.13 14.58
C HIS A 109 17.56 1.07 16.10
N PRO A 110 16.58 0.66 16.92
CA PRO A 110 16.76 0.53 18.38
C PRO A 110 17.83 -0.50 18.81
N ALA A 111 18.55 -1.13 17.87
CA ALA A 111 19.60 -2.12 18.10
C ALA A 111 20.94 -1.80 17.40
N GLY A 112 21.28 -0.51 17.21
CA GLY A 112 22.68 -0.07 17.07
C GLY A 112 23.50 -0.63 15.91
N ARG A 113 22.89 -1.00 14.77
CA ARG A 113 23.65 -1.38 13.55
C ARG A 113 23.22 -0.53 12.37
N SER A 114 24.18 0.27 11.90
CA SER A 114 24.08 1.17 10.74
C SER A 114 24.20 0.39 9.44
N LEU A 115 23.34 0.67 8.45
CA LEU A 115 23.49 0.26 7.06
C LEU A 115 23.04 1.41 6.14
N SER A 116 23.85 1.70 5.12
CA SER A 116 23.60 2.66 4.01
C SER A 116 23.88 1.94 2.67
N PRO A 117 23.44 2.45 1.50
CA PRO A 117 22.10 2.87 1.13
C PRO A 117 21.51 2.05 -0.06
N VAL A 118 20.22 2.29 -0.36
CA VAL A 118 19.45 1.93 -1.58
C VAL A 118 18.82 0.51 -1.60
N VAL A 119 17.48 0.48 -1.53
CA VAL A 119 16.57 -0.69 -1.48
C VAL A 119 16.79 -1.62 -0.30
N PHE A 120 16.12 -1.35 0.83
CA PHE A 120 16.08 -2.28 1.95
C PHE A 120 14.76 -3.05 2.00
N LEU A 121 14.86 -4.36 1.73
CA LEU A 121 13.90 -5.37 2.16
C LEU A 121 14.00 -5.49 3.69
N ALA A 122 13.33 -4.61 4.45
CA ALA A 122 13.35 -4.71 5.90
C ALA A 122 12.50 -5.92 6.36
N LYS A 123 13.12 -6.93 6.99
CA LYS A 123 12.42 -8.03 7.66
C LYS A 123 12.67 -7.91 9.17
N LYS A 124 11.67 -7.47 9.92
CA LYS A 124 11.71 -7.50 11.39
C LYS A 124 11.34 -8.92 11.84
N ARG A 125 12.17 -9.57 12.67
CA ARG A 125 11.77 -10.78 13.43
C ARG A 125 11.43 -10.36 14.85
N ALA A 126 10.30 -10.83 15.36
CA ALA A 126 9.84 -10.57 16.72
C ALA A 126 10.86 -11.05 17.77
N CYS A 127 11.29 -10.17 18.68
CA CYS A 127 11.96 -10.58 19.91
C CYS A 127 10.91 -11.13 20.89
N ARG A 128 11.00 -12.42 21.19
CA ARG A 128 10.22 -13.08 22.25
C ARG A 128 10.74 -12.54 23.59
N LYS A 129 9.93 -11.78 24.34
CA LYS A 129 10.26 -11.39 25.72
C LYS A 129 10.44 -12.67 26.55
N ILE A 130 11.64 -12.91 27.08
CA ILE A 130 11.84 -13.88 28.15
C ILE A 130 11.51 -13.12 29.44
N ALA A 131 10.40 -13.50 30.08
CA ALA A 131 10.07 -13.01 31.41
C ALA A 131 11.13 -13.52 32.41
N GLN A 132 11.73 -12.63 33.18
CA GLN A 132 12.50 -13.02 34.37
C GLN A 132 11.51 -13.19 35.54
N PRO A 133 11.60 -14.28 36.32
CA PRO A 133 10.81 -14.44 37.53
C PRO A 133 11.32 -13.48 38.61
N GLY A 134 10.37 -12.90 39.36
CA GLY A 134 10.59 -11.87 40.36
C GLY A 134 11.51 -12.29 41.50
N LYS A 135 12.02 -11.26 42.17
CA LYS A 135 12.48 -11.32 43.57
C LYS A 135 11.49 -10.56 44.42
#